data_AF-A0A812PQN8-F1
#
_entry.id   AF-A0A812PQN8-F1
#
_cell.length_a   1.000
_cell.length_b   1.000
_cell.length_c   1.000
_cell.angle_alpha   90.00
_cell.angle_beta   90.00
_cell.angle_gamma   90.00
#
_symmetry.space_group_name_H-M   'P 1'
#
loop_
_entity.id
_entity.type
_entity.pdbx_description
1 polymer ?
#
loop_
_entity_poly.entity_id
_entity_poly.type
_entity_poly.pdbx_seq_one_letter_code
_entity_poly.pdbx_strand_id
1 'polypeptide(L)'
;MRLYGAWKLLPLLPWARALLSRRAEAGLASLAASEEGEARQSSDLILEACMQQDQWHRILLHSQLKGVCMEMLGCIQTVHSVAVGRHLLLLAIRAMSQSQGRLLRTWDSILFHMEQMGQWGREMIRHWETPEKTSQLQLSARTAANSTLKTQMNASSCVAADATRRTELQGRILATCADICHGPTCKECQTFAARETSWSLLMKQVDLLGHAFKRAVQEAREDALDKQEEKLSIFCFAWTPRRDYDEKMLAETRKQYRKCDGHIFYTDHAAPGKQKETDFMRVVVPPQSVDRNDDNWLYHRNMVGLMPSWNHLIHSNFVDEHDWFINSELDHFLSPARARQTIAEYLRGLRDGSEEEQASLDGPIMLMWGNAFVFNRKFMQVMKQHWGKLGRTARPGGPGDEAAAVGCPMFMDDTAEWPHSCSQDVVYPHLATVTLPRQFGVTVAKPGSAGCGAGSVNGKHKAYPLGCWELHLNPIHGGEQAALKAIKELAEMNRFKDPKKATEYCQRHKLDAVRNNCMRFWDGRNVPLIHHLHTVSEQQLARQLLDHDSSP
;
A
#
# COMPACT_ATOMS: atom_id res chain seq x y z
N MET A 1 -25.43 54.64 23.82
CA MET A 1 -26.57 54.10 24.62
C MET A 1 -27.29 53.05 23.78
N ARG A 2 -27.58 51.88 24.38
CA ARG A 2 -28.25 50.67 23.85
C ARG A 2 -27.43 49.76 22.91
N LEU A 3 -26.80 48.76 23.53
CA LEU A 3 -26.82 47.33 23.15
C LEU A 3 -25.98 46.54 24.19
N TYR A 4 -26.55 46.30 25.37
CA TYR A 4 -26.06 45.31 26.34
C TYR A 4 -27.30 44.69 26.99
N GLY A 5 -27.64 43.46 26.60
CA GLY A 5 -28.80 42.77 27.17
C GLY A 5 -29.23 41.52 26.41
N ALA A 6 -28.38 40.50 26.35
CA ALA A 6 -28.81 39.18 25.86
C ALA A 6 -28.02 37.99 26.45
N TRP A 7 -27.35 38.13 27.60
CA TRP A 7 -26.49 37.07 28.17
C TRP A 7 -26.88 36.59 29.58
N LYS A 8 -28.10 36.87 30.06
CA LYS A 8 -28.52 36.53 31.44
C LYS A 8 -29.65 35.50 31.58
N LEU A 9 -29.99 34.71 30.56
CA LEU A 9 -31.09 33.71 30.65
C LEU A 9 -30.69 32.25 30.37
N LEU A 10 -29.42 31.89 30.54
CA LEU A 10 -28.96 30.49 30.37
C LEU A 10 -28.50 29.78 31.66
N PRO A 11 -29.32 29.72 32.74
CA PRO A 11 -29.09 28.65 33.71
C PRO A 11 -30.37 28.03 34.27
N LEU A 12 -31.29 27.46 33.47
CA LEU A 12 -32.45 26.73 34.03
C LEU A 12 -32.98 25.55 33.19
N LEU A 13 -32.12 24.74 32.56
CA LEU A 13 -32.59 23.45 32.01
C LEU A 13 -31.63 22.30 32.39
N PRO A 14 -31.82 21.69 33.58
CA PRO A 14 -31.04 20.54 34.05
C PRO A 14 -31.04 19.35 33.08
N TRP A 15 -32.12 19.20 32.30
CA TRP A 15 -32.28 18.11 31.33
C TRP A 15 -31.36 18.26 30.10
N ALA A 16 -31.06 19.47 29.66
CA ALA A 16 -30.20 19.71 28.50
C ALA A 16 -28.74 19.35 28.79
N ARG A 17 -28.28 19.60 30.03
CA ARG A 17 -26.93 19.22 30.49
C ARG A 17 -26.81 17.69 30.65
N ALA A 18 -27.85 17.03 31.14
CA ALA A 18 -27.89 15.57 31.23
C ALA A 18 -27.91 14.90 29.84
N LEU A 19 -28.62 15.49 28.86
CA LEU A 19 -28.68 14.96 27.50
C LEU A 19 -27.33 15.11 26.77
N LEU A 20 -26.64 16.24 26.97
CA LEU A 20 -25.31 16.48 26.40
C LEU A 20 -24.22 15.61 27.05
N SER A 21 -24.28 15.37 28.37
CA SER A 21 -23.35 14.45 29.05
C SER A 21 -23.53 13.01 28.56
N ARG A 22 -24.78 12.53 28.46
CA ARG A 22 -25.04 11.17 27.96
C ARG A 22 -24.63 10.95 26.50
N ARG A 23 -24.74 11.98 25.65
CA ARG A 23 -24.25 11.91 24.26
C ARG A 23 -22.72 11.93 24.18
N ALA A 24 -22.06 12.70 25.05
CA ALA A 24 -20.60 12.71 25.13
C ALA A 24 -20.04 11.37 25.66
N GLU A 25 -20.68 10.80 26.68
CA GLU A 25 -20.33 9.48 27.24
C GLU A 25 -20.56 8.35 26.24
N ALA A 26 -21.67 8.37 25.49
CA ALA A 26 -21.92 7.39 24.43
C ALA A 26 -20.93 7.51 23.25
N GLY A 27 -20.53 8.73 22.90
CA GLY A 27 -19.51 8.98 21.88
C GLY A 27 -18.11 8.49 22.29
N LEU A 28 -17.72 8.74 23.55
CA LEU A 28 -16.44 8.26 24.09
C LEU A 28 -16.41 6.73 24.24
N ALA A 29 -17.53 6.10 24.63
CA ALA A 29 -17.62 4.65 24.70
C ALA A 29 -17.53 3.98 23.32
N SER A 30 -18.09 4.60 22.27
CA SER A 30 -18.01 4.10 20.90
C SER A 30 -16.61 4.24 20.31
N LEU A 31 -15.87 5.31 20.63
CA LEU A 31 -14.48 5.50 20.22
C LEU A 31 -13.55 4.50 20.92
N ALA A 32 -13.70 4.32 22.24
CA ALA A 32 -12.93 3.34 23.00
C ALA A 32 -13.18 1.90 22.52
N ALA A 33 -14.42 1.56 22.15
CA ALA A 33 -14.75 0.23 21.61
C ALA A 33 -14.14 -0.02 20.22
N SER A 34 -14.00 1.03 19.40
CA SER A 34 -13.35 0.95 18.08
C SER A 34 -11.83 0.77 18.20
N GLU A 35 -11.20 1.54 19.08
CA GLU A 35 -9.75 1.45 19.35
C GLU A 35 -9.38 0.11 19.99
N GLU A 36 -10.22 -0.44 20.89
CA GLU A 36 -10.03 -1.79 21.43
C GLU A 36 -10.19 -2.89 20.38
N GLY A 37 -11.06 -2.70 19.38
CA GLY A 37 -11.26 -3.63 18.29
C GLY A 37 -10.03 -3.74 17.38
N GLU A 38 -9.47 -2.60 16.98
CA GLU A 38 -8.27 -2.53 16.14
C GLU A 38 -7.01 -3.01 16.87
N ALA A 39 -6.85 -2.68 18.14
CA ALA A 39 -5.73 -3.16 18.96
C ALA A 39 -5.76 -4.69 19.15
N ARG A 40 -6.94 -5.28 19.33
CA ARG A 40 -7.09 -6.75 19.41
C ARG A 40 -6.77 -7.42 18.08
N GLN A 41 -7.26 -6.87 16.97
CA GLN A 41 -7.00 -7.42 15.64
C GLN A 41 -5.51 -7.37 15.27
N SER A 42 -4.79 -6.32 15.65
CA SER A 42 -3.34 -6.21 15.46
C SER A 42 -2.54 -7.20 16.34
N SER A 43 -2.95 -7.36 17.61
CA SER A 43 -2.32 -8.31 18.54
C SER A 43 -2.47 -9.76 18.09
N ASP A 44 -3.64 -10.13 17.55
CA ASP A 44 -3.92 -11.50 17.10
C ASP A 44 -3.07 -11.87 15.86
N LEU A 45 -2.89 -10.93 14.92
CA LEU A 45 -2.03 -11.13 13.74
C LEU A 45 -0.55 -11.31 14.11
N ILE A 46 -0.06 -10.58 15.12
CA ILE A 46 1.32 -10.71 15.61
C ILE A 46 1.51 -12.06 16.31
N LEU A 47 0.54 -12.48 17.13
CA LEU A 47 0.58 -13.76 17.83
C LEU A 47 0.56 -14.94 16.84
N GLU A 48 -0.28 -14.86 15.80
CA GLU A 48 -0.37 -15.89 14.77
C GLU A 48 0.93 -16.02 13.96
N ALA A 49 1.56 -14.90 13.57
CA ALA A 49 2.87 -14.90 12.92
C ALA A 49 3.96 -15.53 13.80
N CYS A 50 3.96 -15.24 15.11
CA CYS A 50 4.90 -15.84 16.06
C CYS A 50 4.66 -17.35 16.23
N MET A 51 3.40 -17.79 16.29
CA MET A 51 3.03 -19.20 16.42
C MET A 51 3.41 -20.02 15.17
N GLN A 52 3.21 -19.47 13.97
CA GLN A 52 3.61 -20.14 12.72
C GLN A 52 5.13 -20.31 12.63
N GLN A 53 5.90 -19.30 13.06
CA GLN A 53 7.36 -19.38 13.09
C GLN A 53 7.88 -20.40 14.12
N ASP A 54 7.30 -20.47 15.32
CA ASP A 54 7.64 -21.48 16.33
C ASP A 54 7.33 -22.90 15.84
N GLN A 55 6.14 -23.10 15.25
CA GLN A 55 5.73 -24.40 14.72
C GLN A 55 6.69 -24.90 13.64
N TRP A 56 7.19 -24.01 12.78
CA TRP A 56 8.17 -24.35 11.76
C TRP A 56 9.53 -24.76 12.36
N HIS A 57 10.04 -24.01 13.35
CA HIS A 57 11.29 -24.38 14.04
C HIS A 57 11.19 -25.73 14.76
N ARG A 58 10.02 -26.07 15.32
CA ARG A 58 9.79 -27.40 15.92
C ARG A 58 9.83 -28.52 14.90
N ILE A 59 9.22 -28.35 13.73
CA ILE A 59 9.25 -29.34 12.64
C ILE A 59 10.70 -29.54 12.17
N LEU A 60 11.47 -28.46 12.03
CA LEU A 60 12.87 -28.52 11.65
C LEU A 60 13.72 -29.27 12.69
N LEU A 61 13.57 -28.92 13.98
CA LEU A 61 14.27 -29.59 15.08
C LEU A 61 13.91 -31.07 15.17
N HIS A 62 12.62 -31.41 15.02
CA HIS A 62 12.16 -32.79 15.04
C HIS A 62 12.72 -33.60 13.85
N SER A 63 12.81 -32.99 12.67
CA SER A 63 13.46 -33.59 11.50
C SER A 63 14.95 -33.85 11.74
N GLN A 64 15.66 -32.90 12.36
CA GLN A 64 17.07 -33.04 12.73
C GLN A 64 17.30 -34.16 13.76
N LEU A 65 16.49 -34.19 14.83
CA LEU A 65 16.57 -35.23 15.86
C LEU A 65 16.26 -36.62 15.29
N LYS A 66 15.33 -36.71 14.34
CA LYS A 66 15.03 -37.95 13.62
C LYS A 66 16.21 -38.42 12.76
N GLY A 67 16.90 -37.51 12.07
CA GLY A 67 18.11 -37.82 11.31
C GLY A 67 19.24 -38.36 12.20
N VAL A 68 19.51 -37.68 13.32
CA VAL A 68 20.52 -38.12 14.31
C VAL A 68 20.16 -39.48 14.93
N CYS A 69 18.89 -39.70 15.26
CA CYS A 69 18.43 -41.00 15.77
C CYS A 69 18.60 -42.13 14.75
N MET A 70 18.29 -41.89 13.47
CA MET A 70 18.43 -42.91 12.42
C MET A 70 19.90 -43.23 12.14
N GLU A 71 20.80 -42.26 12.23
CA GLU A 71 22.25 -42.52 12.11
C GLU A 71 22.81 -43.28 13.33
N MET A 72 22.36 -42.96 14.55
CA MET A 72 22.72 -43.74 15.75
C MET A 72 22.22 -45.19 15.68
N LEU A 73 21.02 -45.42 15.10
CA LEU A 73 20.49 -46.76 14.87
C LEU A 73 21.26 -47.54 13.79
N GLY A 74 21.74 -46.85 12.76
CA GLY A 74 22.64 -47.44 11.76
C GLY A 74 23.95 -47.93 12.35
N CYS A 75 24.53 -47.18 13.30
CA CYS A 75 25.74 -47.59 14.03
C CYS A 75 25.55 -48.85 14.88
N ILE A 76 24.35 -49.13 15.39
CA ILE A 76 24.07 -50.35 16.17
C ILE A 76 23.96 -51.59 15.26
N GLN A 77 23.53 -51.41 14.00
CA GLN A 77 23.40 -52.50 13.04
C GLN A 77 24.73 -52.91 12.39
N THR A 78 25.67 -51.99 12.19
CA THR A 78 27.01 -52.31 11.65
C THR A 78 27.91 -53.08 12.63
N VAL A 79 27.62 -53.05 13.93
CA VAL A 79 28.33 -53.87 14.94
C VAL A 79 27.93 -55.37 14.86
N HIS A 80 26.84 -55.71 14.16
CA HIS A 80 26.33 -57.08 14.09
C HIS A 80 26.70 -57.88 12.82
N SER A 81 27.50 -57.33 11.89
CA SER A 81 27.80 -58.02 10.60
C SER A 81 29.25 -58.51 10.41
N VAL A 82 30.00 -58.77 11.49
CA VAL A 82 31.26 -59.54 11.39
C VAL A 82 31.00 -60.99 11.82
N ALA A 83 31.31 -61.90 10.91
CA ALA A 83 30.95 -63.31 10.89
C ALA A 83 31.40 -64.11 12.13
N VAL A 84 30.55 -65.05 12.58
CA VAL A 84 30.81 -66.51 12.64
C VAL A 84 29.62 -67.20 13.34
N GLY A 85 29.10 -68.26 12.74
CA GLY A 85 28.61 -69.45 13.46
C GLY A 85 27.30 -69.37 14.23
N ARG A 86 26.26 -70.02 13.68
CA ARG A 86 25.02 -70.45 14.34
C ARG A 86 25.27 -71.08 15.73
N HIS A 87 24.22 -71.14 16.55
CA HIS A 87 24.04 -72.12 17.64
C HIS A 87 24.61 -71.78 19.04
N LEU A 88 25.44 -70.73 19.17
CA LEU A 88 25.89 -70.23 20.49
C LEU A 88 24.98 -69.16 21.12
N LEU A 89 24.06 -68.59 20.34
CA LEU A 89 23.19 -67.50 20.77
C LEU A 89 22.15 -67.93 21.84
N LEU A 90 21.70 -69.19 21.81
CA LEU A 90 20.73 -69.70 22.78
C LEU A 90 21.36 -70.11 24.13
N LEU A 91 22.67 -70.33 24.18
CA LEU A 91 23.40 -70.61 25.42
C LEU A 91 23.91 -69.33 26.11
N ALA A 92 24.27 -68.29 25.34
CA ALA A 92 24.64 -66.98 25.90
C ALA A 92 23.45 -66.25 26.54
N ILE A 93 22.23 -66.40 26.00
CA ILE A 93 21.02 -65.77 26.54
C ILE A 93 20.60 -66.37 27.90
N ARG A 94 20.98 -67.62 28.19
CA ARG A 94 20.69 -68.26 29.48
C ARG A 94 21.73 -67.95 30.57
N ALA A 95 22.93 -67.51 30.20
CA ALA A 95 24.01 -67.19 31.14
C ALA A 95 24.03 -65.72 31.58
N MET A 96 23.34 -64.82 30.88
CA MET A 96 23.36 -63.38 31.19
C MET A 96 22.21 -62.88 32.08
N SER A 97 21.32 -63.75 32.58
CA SER A 97 20.22 -63.31 33.48
C SER A 97 20.52 -63.38 34.99
N GLN A 98 21.77 -63.66 35.40
CA GLN A 98 22.10 -63.86 36.83
C GLN A 98 23.30 -63.08 37.41
N SER A 99 23.74 -61.96 36.85
CA SER A 99 24.64 -61.06 37.59
C SER A 99 24.26 -59.58 37.47
N GLN A 100 24.00 -58.99 38.63
CA GLN A 100 23.72 -57.57 38.82
C GLN A 100 24.95 -56.70 38.51
N GLY A 101 24.73 -55.55 37.85
CA GLY A 101 25.52 -54.34 38.10
C GLY A 101 26.17 -53.61 36.91
N ARG A 102 25.38 -52.91 36.08
CA ARG A 102 25.54 -51.47 35.70
C ARG A 102 24.60 -51.13 34.55
N LEU A 103 23.62 -50.28 34.86
CA LEU A 103 22.59 -49.75 33.98
C LEU A 103 23.20 -48.81 32.94
N LEU A 104 23.15 -49.20 31.66
CA LEU A 104 22.94 -48.35 30.46
C LEU A 104 23.23 -49.16 29.18
N ARG A 105 22.61 -50.33 28.98
CA ARG A 105 22.73 -51.09 27.70
C ARG A 105 21.50 -51.95 27.34
N THR A 106 20.28 -51.56 27.71
CA THR A 106 19.08 -52.24 27.19
C THR A 106 18.32 -51.31 26.26
N TRP A 107 17.78 -51.86 25.17
CA TRP A 107 16.92 -51.15 24.22
C TRP A 107 15.72 -50.51 24.94
N ASP A 108 15.18 -51.19 25.94
CA ASP A 108 14.12 -50.67 26.80
C ASP A 108 14.56 -49.41 27.57
N SER A 109 15.84 -49.29 27.95
CA SER A 109 16.36 -48.08 28.60
C SER A 109 16.49 -46.90 27.63
N ILE A 110 16.77 -47.15 26.35
CA ILE A 110 16.82 -46.11 25.31
C ILE A 110 15.40 -45.66 24.96
N LEU A 111 14.49 -46.61 24.75
CA LEU A 111 13.08 -46.31 24.52
C LEU A 111 12.48 -45.54 25.70
N PHE A 112 12.73 -45.97 26.94
CA PHE A 112 12.31 -45.27 28.14
C PHE A 112 12.87 -43.83 28.21
N HIS A 113 14.13 -43.61 27.81
CA HIS A 113 14.72 -42.28 27.78
C HIS A 113 14.14 -41.40 26.66
N MET A 114 13.86 -41.96 25.48
CA MET A 114 13.16 -41.25 24.41
C MET A 114 11.71 -40.91 24.81
N GLU A 115 11.06 -41.79 25.57
CA GLU A 115 9.74 -41.56 26.14
C GLU A 115 9.76 -40.44 27.20
N GLN A 116 10.75 -40.43 28.08
CA GLN A 116 11.00 -39.37 29.06
C GLN A 116 11.25 -38.02 28.38
N MET A 117 12.03 -37.99 27.30
CA MET A 117 12.26 -36.78 26.50
C MET A 117 10.97 -36.29 25.81
N GLY A 118 10.17 -37.22 25.28
CA GLY A 118 8.85 -36.90 24.73
C GLY A 118 7.87 -36.39 25.79
N GLN A 119 7.92 -36.94 27.01
CA GLN A 119 7.09 -36.54 28.14
C GLN A 119 7.50 -35.17 28.67
N TRP A 120 8.80 -34.90 28.78
CA TRP A 120 9.35 -33.58 29.09
C TRP A 120 8.93 -32.54 28.06
N GLY A 121 9.02 -32.85 26.76
CA GLY A 121 8.54 -31.95 25.69
C GLY A 121 7.05 -31.63 25.81
N ARG A 122 6.22 -32.63 26.13
CA ARG A 122 4.77 -32.45 26.36
C ARG A 122 4.47 -31.65 27.63
N GLU A 123 5.24 -31.82 28.70
CA GLU A 123 5.10 -31.05 29.93
C GLU A 123 5.54 -29.59 29.74
N MET A 124 6.59 -29.34 28.96
CA MET A 124 6.99 -27.99 28.58
C MET A 124 5.91 -27.27 27.76
N ILE A 125 5.26 -27.97 26.81
CA ILE A 125 4.12 -27.43 26.05
C ILE A 125 2.94 -27.13 26.99
N ARG A 126 2.57 -28.07 27.87
CA ARG A 126 1.52 -27.86 28.87
C ARG A 126 1.80 -26.69 29.80
N HIS A 127 3.07 -26.50 30.17
CA HIS A 127 3.50 -25.37 31.00
C HIS A 127 3.36 -24.03 30.25
N TRP A 128 3.48 -24.01 28.92
CA TRP A 128 3.26 -22.82 28.07
C TRP A 128 1.78 -22.52 27.83
N GLU A 129 0.92 -23.53 27.86
CA GLU A 129 -0.54 -23.41 27.75
C GLU A 129 -1.23 -23.06 29.08
N THR A 130 -0.47 -22.83 30.17
CA THR A 130 -1.08 -22.47 31.45
C THR A 130 -1.74 -21.09 31.36
N PRO A 131 -3.01 -20.94 31.78
CA PRO A 131 -3.73 -19.67 31.75
C PRO A 131 -2.98 -18.54 32.48
N GLU A 132 -2.19 -18.86 33.50
CA GLU A 132 -1.34 -17.89 34.19
C GLU A 132 -0.25 -17.30 33.29
N LYS A 133 0.47 -18.11 32.51
CA LYS A 133 1.51 -17.61 31.59
C LYS A 133 0.93 -16.95 30.36
N THR A 134 -0.16 -17.47 29.83
CA THR A 134 -0.90 -16.81 28.73
C THR A 134 -1.49 -15.48 29.21
N SER A 135 -2.01 -15.40 30.44
CA SER A 135 -2.48 -14.15 31.04
C SER A 135 -1.35 -13.20 31.39
N GLN A 136 -0.17 -13.66 31.83
CA GLN A 136 1.00 -12.82 32.06
C GLN A 136 1.57 -12.25 30.77
N LEU A 137 1.56 -13.03 29.68
CA LEU A 137 1.91 -12.54 28.33
C LEU A 137 0.89 -11.49 27.86
N GLN A 138 -0.40 -11.76 28.02
CA GLN A 138 -1.46 -10.78 27.71
C GLN A 138 -1.41 -9.53 28.60
N LEU A 139 -1.09 -9.66 29.88
CA LEU A 139 -0.89 -8.54 30.81
C LEU A 139 0.38 -7.75 30.47
N SER A 140 1.47 -8.42 30.10
CA SER A 140 2.69 -7.74 29.65
C SER A 140 2.49 -6.99 28.33
N ALA A 141 1.71 -7.56 27.40
CA ALA A 141 1.33 -6.91 26.15
C ALA A 141 0.39 -5.72 26.38
N ARG A 142 -0.58 -5.86 27.30
CA ARG A 142 -1.46 -4.75 27.74
C ARG A 142 -0.71 -3.65 28.50
N THR A 143 0.27 -4.01 29.32
CA THR A 143 1.08 -3.05 30.08
C THR A 143 2.06 -2.31 29.15
N ALA A 144 2.58 -2.99 28.12
CA ALA A 144 3.37 -2.37 27.06
C ALA A 144 2.55 -1.47 26.13
N ALA A 145 1.27 -1.78 25.90
CA ALA A 145 0.35 -0.94 25.12
C ALA A 145 -0.09 0.34 25.88
N ASN A 146 -0.10 0.32 27.21
CA ASN A 146 -0.52 1.45 28.05
C ASN A 146 0.60 2.39 28.48
N SER A 147 1.88 2.05 28.24
CA SER A 147 3.00 2.99 28.45
C SER A 147 3.29 3.76 27.18
N THR A 148 2.85 5.01 27.12
CA THR A 148 3.14 5.96 26.05
C THR A 148 4.63 6.32 26.03
N LEU A 149 5.49 5.48 25.44
CA LEU A 149 6.77 5.86 24.82
C LEU A 149 7.44 4.67 24.11
N LYS A 150 7.69 4.81 22.80
CA LYS A 150 8.73 4.14 21.99
C LYS A 150 9.12 2.71 22.36
N THR A 151 8.56 1.73 21.66
CA THR A 151 9.29 0.52 21.24
C THR A 151 8.48 -0.10 20.10
N GLN A 152 8.89 0.03 18.83
CA GLN A 152 9.75 -0.98 18.19
C GLN A 152 9.81 -2.29 19.00
N MET A 153 8.69 -3.00 19.13
CA MET A 153 8.75 -4.46 19.26
C MET A 153 9.17 -5.00 17.89
N ASN A 154 10.45 -4.79 17.59
CA ASN A 154 11.09 -5.34 16.42
C ASN A 154 10.91 -6.85 16.47
N ALA A 155 10.69 -7.47 15.31
CA ALA A 155 10.89 -8.91 15.11
C ALA A 155 12.23 -9.41 15.71
N SER A 156 13.17 -8.52 16.02
CA SER A 156 14.39 -8.80 16.78
C SER A 156 14.16 -9.36 18.20
N SER A 157 13.06 -9.07 18.90
CA SER A 157 12.86 -9.64 20.25
C SER A 157 12.48 -11.12 20.20
N CYS A 158 11.62 -11.50 19.25
CA CYS A 158 11.25 -12.90 19.00
C CYS A 158 12.45 -13.67 18.44
N VAL A 159 13.21 -13.06 17.52
CA VAL A 159 14.45 -13.65 16.98
C VAL A 159 15.53 -13.78 18.07
N ALA A 160 15.69 -12.81 18.97
CA ALA A 160 16.64 -12.90 20.07
C ALA A 160 16.24 -13.96 21.10
N ALA A 161 14.96 -14.01 21.48
CA ALA A 161 14.45 -15.03 22.40
C ALA A 161 14.56 -16.44 21.80
N ASP A 162 14.28 -16.60 20.51
CA ASP A 162 14.47 -17.85 19.78
C ASP A 162 15.95 -18.24 19.71
N ALA A 163 16.85 -17.30 19.39
CA ALA A 163 18.30 -17.53 19.38
C ALA A 163 18.83 -17.99 20.75
N THR A 164 18.43 -17.32 21.85
CA THR A 164 18.81 -17.72 23.21
C THR A 164 18.31 -19.13 23.55
N ARG A 165 17.07 -19.48 23.18
CA ARG A 165 16.51 -20.82 23.44
C ARG A 165 17.19 -21.90 22.60
N ARG A 166 17.59 -21.61 21.35
CA ARG A 166 18.39 -22.54 20.54
C ARG A 166 19.75 -22.80 21.18
N THR A 167 20.41 -21.77 21.70
CA THR A 167 21.69 -21.93 22.42
C THR A 167 21.51 -22.77 23.68
N GLU A 168 20.44 -22.58 24.45
CA GLU A 168 20.14 -23.41 25.63
C GLU A 168 19.89 -24.88 25.24
N LEU A 169 19.09 -25.11 24.20
CA LEU A 169 18.80 -26.45 23.71
C LEU A 169 20.06 -27.16 23.18
N GLN A 170 20.89 -26.46 22.40
CA GLN A 170 22.19 -26.97 21.94
C GLN A 170 23.10 -27.33 23.12
N GLY A 171 23.16 -26.47 24.15
CA GLY A 171 23.91 -26.74 25.37
C GLY A 171 23.43 -27.98 26.11
N ARG A 172 22.12 -28.20 26.21
CA ARG A 172 21.53 -29.40 26.84
C ARG A 172 21.76 -30.67 26.03
N ILE A 173 21.67 -30.60 24.70
CA ILE A 173 21.98 -31.74 23.82
C ILE A 173 23.46 -32.10 23.95
N LEU A 174 24.36 -31.11 23.91
CA LEU A 174 25.80 -31.32 24.10
C LEU A 174 26.13 -31.92 25.48
N ALA A 175 25.49 -31.45 26.54
CA ALA A 175 25.67 -32.00 27.89
C ALA A 175 25.20 -33.46 27.96
N THR A 176 24.04 -33.77 27.37
CA THR A 176 23.51 -35.15 27.32
C THR A 176 24.42 -36.06 26.49
N CYS A 177 24.97 -35.56 25.37
CA CYS A 177 25.96 -36.30 24.59
C CYS A 177 27.26 -36.54 25.38
N ALA A 178 27.73 -35.56 26.16
CA ALA A 178 28.91 -35.73 27.02
C ALA A 178 28.67 -36.78 28.11
N ASP A 179 27.49 -36.79 28.73
CA ASP A 179 27.10 -37.77 29.75
C ASP A 179 27.00 -39.19 29.19
N ILE A 180 26.47 -39.34 27.97
CA ILE A 180 26.41 -40.64 27.27
C ILE A 180 27.82 -41.11 26.85
N CYS A 181 28.74 -40.19 26.56
CA CYS A 181 30.08 -40.49 26.06
C CYS A 181 31.15 -40.69 27.16
N HIS A 182 30.77 -40.78 28.44
CA HIS A 182 31.71 -41.12 29.51
C HIS A 182 32.10 -42.62 29.50
N GLY A 183 32.93 -43.00 28.52
CA GLY A 183 33.66 -44.26 28.47
C GLY A 183 34.92 -44.11 27.63
N PRO A 184 36.11 -44.54 28.11
CA PRO A 184 37.33 -44.45 27.34
C PRO A 184 37.22 -45.39 26.13
N THR A 185 37.45 -44.85 24.93
CA THR A 185 37.45 -45.50 23.60
C THR A 185 36.11 -45.59 22.86
N CYS A 186 35.64 -44.47 22.29
CA CYS A 186 34.80 -44.51 21.10
C CYS A 186 35.54 -43.84 19.93
N LYS A 187 36.15 -44.67 19.07
CA LYS A 187 36.87 -44.23 17.85
C LYS A 187 35.94 -43.54 16.84
N GLU A 188 34.63 -43.77 16.96
CA GLU A 188 33.58 -43.21 16.11
C GLU A 188 33.25 -41.74 16.44
N CYS A 189 33.54 -41.27 17.65
CA CYS A 189 33.40 -39.85 18.00
C CYS A 189 34.46 -38.97 17.30
N GLN A 190 35.65 -39.52 17.00
CA GLN A 190 36.68 -38.80 16.24
C GLN A 190 36.32 -38.66 14.76
N THR A 191 35.59 -39.62 14.18
CA THR A 191 35.04 -39.51 12.81
C THR A 191 33.85 -38.55 12.73
N PHE A 192 33.11 -38.34 13.82
CA PHE A 192 32.03 -37.34 13.87
C PHE A 192 32.58 -35.91 13.86
N ALA A 193 33.70 -35.65 14.54
CA ALA A 193 34.44 -34.38 14.44
C ALA A 193 34.99 -34.11 13.03
N ALA A 194 35.34 -35.17 12.27
CA ALA A 194 35.75 -35.04 10.87
C ALA A 194 34.58 -34.80 9.88
N ARG A 195 33.31 -34.88 10.33
CA ARG A 195 32.10 -34.57 9.56
C ARG A 195 31.63 -33.11 9.71
N GLU A 196 32.51 -32.18 10.12
CA GLU A 196 32.25 -30.72 10.06
C GLU A 196 31.79 -30.23 8.67
N THR A 197 32.10 -30.96 7.61
CA THR A 197 31.60 -30.70 6.25
C THR A 197 30.07 -30.87 6.13
N SER A 198 29.44 -31.72 6.95
CA SER A 198 27.99 -31.92 6.99
C SER A 198 27.25 -30.71 7.59
N TRP A 199 27.80 -30.08 8.63
CA TRP A 199 27.24 -28.85 9.19
C TRP A 199 27.29 -27.69 8.20
N SER A 200 28.38 -27.57 7.42
CA SER A 200 28.46 -26.57 6.35
C SER A 200 27.38 -26.77 5.27
N LEU A 201 27.05 -28.03 4.96
CA LEU A 201 26.01 -28.39 4.00
C LEU A 201 24.61 -28.09 4.55
N LEU A 202 24.40 -28.36 5.84
CA LEU A 202 23.16 -28.09 6.55
C LEU A 202 22.89 -26.58 6.65
N MET A 203 23.91 -25.77 6.97
CA MET A 203 23.79 -24.31 7.01
C MET A 203 23.48 -23.73 5.62
N LYS A 204 24.09 -24.27 4.55
CA LYS A 204 23.71 -23.90 3.17
C LYS A 204 22.25 -24.25 2.84
N GLN A 205 21.73 -25.37 3.33
CA GLN A 205 20.32 -25.72 3.15
C GLN A 205 19.38 -24.80 3.94
N VAL A 206 19.76 -24.40 5.15
CA VAL A 206 19.01 -23.42 5.95
C VAL A 206 18.99 -22.06 5.26
N ASP A 207 20.12 -21.60 4.70
CA ASP A 207 20.19 -20.36 3.93
C ASP A 207 19.31 -20.42 2.67
N LEU A 208 19.34 -21.54 1.93
CA LEU A 208 18.48 -21.75 0.75
C LEU A 208 16.99 -21.72 1.13
N LEU A 209 16.60 -22.36 2.23
CA LEU A 209 15.22 -22.31 2.75
C LEU A 209 14.84 -20.90 3.22
N GLY A 210 15.76 -20.18 3.86
CA GLY A 210 15.54 -18.79 4.25
C GLY A 210 15.32 -17.87 3.04
N HIS A 211 16.06 -18.06 1.96
CA HIS A 211 15.84 -17.33 0.71
C HIS A 211 14.52 -17.71 0.02
N ALA A 212 14.18 -19.00 -0.01
CA ALA A 212 12.90 -19.47 -0.55
C ALA A 212 11.71 -18.91 0.23
N PHE A 213 11.79 -18.89 1.57
CA PHE A 213 10.75 -18.32 2.42
C PHE A 213 10.60 -16.81 2.23
N LYS A 214 11.71 -16.05 2.22
CA LYS A 214 11.66 -14.61 1.93
C LYS A 214 11.02 -14.32 0.57
N ARG A 215 11.31 -15.15 -0.43
CA ARG A 215 10.69 -15.05 -1.76
C ARG A 215 9.20 -15.36 -1.71
N ALA A 216 8.79 -16.44 -1.06
CA ALA A 216 7.37 -16.81 -0.93
C ALA A 216 6.55 -15.75 -0.15
N VAL A 217 7.13 -15.14 0.89
CA VAL A 217 6.48 -14.04 1.63
C VAL A 217 6.36 -12.79 0.75
N GLN A 218 7.39 -12.49 -0.04
CA GLN A 218 7.35 -11.36 -0.98
C GLN A 218 6.30 -11.60 -2.08
N GLU A 219 6.27 -12.79 -2.68
CA GLU A 219 5.27 -13.20 -3.68
C GLU A 219 3.86 -13.15 -3.09
N ALA A 220 3.62 -13.69 -1.88
CA ALA A 220 2.32 -13.62 -1.23
C ALA A 220 1.88 -12.17 -0.91
N ARG A 221 2.85 -11.30 -0.58
CA ARG A 221 2.59 -9.87 -0.35
C ARG A 221 2.28 -9.14 -1.65
N GLU A 222 2.97 -9.48 -2.74
CA GLU A 222 2.68 -8.98 -4.09
C GLU A 222 1.29 -9.45 -4.54
N ASP A 223 0.96 -10.73 -4.40
CA ASP A 223 -0.38 -11.27 -4.68
C ASP A 223 -1.49 -10.58 -3.86
N ALA A 224 -1.23 -10.29 -2.58
CA ALA A 224 -2.19 -9.59 -1.73
C ALA A 224 -2.37 -8.12 -2.15
N LEU A 225 -1.30 -7.49 -2.63
CA LEU A 225 -1.34 -6.15 -3.19
C LEU A 225 -2.09 -6.14 -4.51
N ASP A 226 -1.80 -7.06 -5.44
CA ASP A 226 -2.48 -7.19 -6.72
C ASP A 226 -3.99 -7.40 -6.52
N LYS A 227 -4.38 -8.23 -5.54
CA LYS A 227 -5.79 -8.38 -5.13
C LYS A 227 -6.39 -7.13 -4.48
N GLN A 228 -5.57 -6.24 -3.94
CA GLN A 228 -6.02 -4.92 -3.47
C GLN A 228 -6.15 -3.94 -4.65
N GLU A 229 -5.32 -4.03 -5.68
CA GLU A 229 -5.40 -3.21 -6.90
C GLU A 229 -6.72 -3.45 -7.64
N GLU A 230 -7.14 -4.72 -7.77
CA GLU A 230 -8.43 -5.10 -8.37
C GLU A 230 -9.65 -4.52 -7.63
N LYS A 231 -9.47 -4.08 -6.37
CA LYS A 231 -10.55 -3.60 -5.51
C LYS A 231 -10.60 -2.08 -5.38
N LEU A 232 -9.57 -1.36 -5.81
CA LEU A 232 -9.61 0.10 -5.73
C LEU A 232 -10.75 0.59 -6.60
N SER A 233 -11.70 1.33 -6.04
CA SER A 233 -12.76 1.98 -6.81
C SER A 233 -12.36 3.42 -7.17
N ILE A 234 -12.59 3.82 -8.42
CA ILE A 234 -12.22 5.11 -9.00
C ILE A 234 -13.47 5.80 -9.53
N PHE A 235 -13.67 7.03 -9.10
CA PHE A 235 -14.66 7.96 -9.62
C PHE A 235 -14.00 9.03 -10.51
N CYS A 236 -14.42 9.15 -11.77
CA CYS A 236 -13.83 10.09 -12.72
C CYS A 236 -14.76 11.28 -12.96
N PHE A 237 -14.23 12.50 -12.94
CA PHE A 237 -15.04 13.67 -13.24
C PHE A 237 -14.26 14.77 -13.97
N ALA A 238 -14.97 15.46 -14.86
CA ALA A 238 -14.43 16.56 -15.66
C ALA A 238 -15.41 17.73 -15.65
N TRP A 239 -14.89 18.94 -15.82
CA TRP A 239 -15.69 20.11 -16.14
C TRP A 239 -15.55 20.44 -17.62
N THR A 240 -16.63 20.90 -18.24
CA THR A 240 -16.62 21.36 -19.64
C THR A 240 -17.61 22.51 -19.88
N PRO A 241 -17.22 23.54 -20.65
CA PRO A 241 -18.15 24.56 -21.14
C PRO A 241 -18.97 24.07 -22.35
N ARG A 242 -18.77 22.83 -22.81
CA ARG A 242 -19.49 22.22 -23.95
C ARG A 242 -19.48 23.11 -25.20
N ARG A 243 -18.33 23.65 -25.56
CA ARG A 243 -18.14 24.32 -26.85
C ARG A 243 -18.32 23.32 -27.99
N ASP A 244 -18.53 23.79 -29.21
CA ASP A 244 -18.66 22.92 -30.40
C ASP A 244 -17.47 21.97 -30.56
N TYR A 245 -16.28 22.42 -30.17
CA TYR A 245 -15.09 21.59 -30.15
C TYR A 245 -15.12 20.53 -29.02
N ASP A 246 -15.52 20.92 -27.81
CA ASP A 246 -15.64 20.03 -26.65
C ASP A 246 -16.63 18.89 -26.89
N GLU A 247 -17.75 19.16 -27.56
CA GLU A 247 -18.76 18.14 -27.90
C GLU A 247 -18.17 16.98 -28.71
N LYS A 248 -17.21 17.28 -29.58
CA LYS A 248 -16.53 16.26 -30.38
C LYS A 248 -15.57 15.44 -29.50
N MET A 249 -14.85 16.09 -28.59
CA MET A 249 -13.94 15.44 -27.64
C MET A 249 -14.68 14.58 -26.62
N LEU A 250 -15.81 15.07 -26.09
CA LEU A 250 -16.68 14.39 -25.14
C LEU A 250 -17.11 13.01 -25.62
N ALA A 251 -17.30 12.81 -26.92
CA ALA A 251 -17.64 11.50 -27.47
C ALA A 251 -16.55 10.45 -27.22
N GLU A 252 -15.27 10.82 -27.30
CA GLU A 252 -14.16 9.92 -26.96
C GLU A 252 -13.89 9.88 -25.46
N THR A 253 -13.96 11.02 -24.74
CA THR A 253 -13.77 11.06 -23.28
C THR A 253 -14.81 10.22 -22.55
N ARG A 254 -16.08 10.24 -22.97
CA ARG A 254 -17.14 9.38 -22.43
C ARG A 254 -16.81 7.89 -22.53
N LYS A 255 -16.17 7.45 -23.62
CA LYS A 255 -15.77 6.04 -23.78
C LYS A 255 -14.71 5.64 -22.75
N GLN A 256 -13.81 6.56 -22.41
CA GLN A 256 -12.77 6.34 -21.40
C GLN A 256 -13.38 6.34 -19.99
N TYR A 257 -14.22 7.33 -19.68
CA TYR A 257 -14.82 7.51 -18.34
C TYR A 257 -15.81 6.40 -17.96
N ARG A 258 -16.45 5.75 -18.94
CA ARG A 258 -17.31 4.57 -18.71
C ARG A 258 -16.56 3.37 -18.12
N LYS A 259 -15.23 3.36 -18.18
CA LYS A 259 -14.38 2.34 -17.57
C LYS A 259 -14.04 2.63 -16.09
N CYS A 260 -14.38 3.81 -15.59
CA CYS A 260 -14.34 4.11 -14.16
C CYS A 260 -15.56 3.49 -13.46
N ASP A 261 -15.49 3.23 -12.15
CA ASP A 261 -16.61 2.62 -11.39
C ASP A 261 -17.79 3.58 -11.25
N GLY A 262 -17.50 4.88 -11.26
CA GLY A 262 -18.47 5.95 -11.40
C GLY A 262 -17.86 7.11 -12.18
N HIS A 263 -18.70 7.87 -12.87
CA HIS A 263 -18.24 9.10 -13.50
C HIS A 263 -19.34 10.14 -13.64
N ILE A 264 -18.93 11.40 -13.76
CA ILE A 264 -19.86 12.50 -14.05
C ILE A 264 -19.14 13.64 -14.78
N PHE A 265 -19.82 14.26 -15.73
CA PHE A 265 -19.38 15.48 -16.39
C PHE A 265 -20.14 16.67 -15.79
N TYR A 266 -19.41 17.73 -15.48
CA TYR A 266 -19.99 18.99 -15.01
C TYR A 266 -20.01 20.02 -16.13
N THR A 267 -21.07 20.79 -16.19
CA THR A 267 -21.20 21.90 -17.14
C THR A 267 -22.07 23.01 -16.56
N ASP A 268 -22.08 24.19 -17.16
CA ASP A 268 -22.93 25.27 -16.70
C ASP A 268 -24.39 25.14 -17.17
N HIS A 269 -25.33 25.80 -16.49
CA HIS A 269 -26.75 25.77 -16.90
C HIS A 269 -27.02 26.31 -18.30
N ALA A 270 -26.20 27.25 -18.79
CA ALA A 270 -26.35 27.84 -20.12
C ALA A 270 -25.64 27.03 -21.22
N ALA A 271 -24.93 25.96 -20.86
CA ALA A 271 -24.28 25.09 -21.85
C ALA A 271 -25.25 24.43 -22.81
N PRO A 272 -24.87 24.22 -24.08
CA PRO A 272 -25.68 23.48 -25.03
C PRO A 272 -25.90 22.01 -24.58
N GLY A 273 -26.68 21.27 -25.36
CA GLY A 273 -26.96 19.85 -25.11
C GLY A 273 -28.30 19.57 -24.45
N LYS A 274 -28.64 18.28 -24.31
CA LYS A 274 -29.95 17.86 -23.79
C LYS A 274 -29.98 18.01 -22.26
N GLN A 275 -31.13 18.42 -21.72
CA GLN A 275 -31.31 18.55 -20.27
C GLN A 275 -31.34 17.21 -19.51
N LYS A 276 -31.48 16.07 -20.21
CA LYS A 276 -31.69 14.73 -19.62
C LYS A 276 -30.53 13.76 -19.88
N GLU A 277 -29.31 14.26 -20.02
CA GLU A 277 -28.12 13.41 -20.09
C GLU A 277 -27.76 12.95 -18.66
N THR A 278 -27.80 11.64 -18.41
CA THR A 278 -27.63 11.06 -17.05
C THR A 278 -26.21 11.17 -16.53
N ASP A 279 -25.25 11.35 -17.43
CA ASP A 279 -23.82 11.52 -17.12
C ASP A 279 -23.41 12.99 -16.98
N PHE A 280 -24.37 13.93 -17.04
CA PHE A 280 -24.12 15.35 -16.86
C PHE A 280 -24.81 15.92 -15.61
N MET A 281 -24.06 16.73 -14.88
CA MET A 281 -24.57 17.62 -13.85
C MET A 281 -24.39 19.07 -14.28
N ARG A 282 -25.51 19.81 -14.32
CA ARG A 282 -25.49 21.24 -14.60
C ARG A 282 -25.34 22.01 -13.30
N VAL A 283 -24.36 22.91 -13.27
CA VAL A 283 -24.04 23.75 -12.10
C VAL A 283 -24.20 25.23 -12.41
N VAL A 284 -24.48 26.02 -11.39
CA VAL A 284 -24.59 27.47 -11.52
C VAL A 284 -23.19 28.08 -11.50
N VAL A 285 -22.79 28.65 -12.64
CA VAL A 285 -21.57 29.43 -12.77
C VAL A 285 -21.92 30.91 -12.57
N PRO A 286 -21.22 31.65 -11.68
CA PRO A 286 -21.51 33.06 -11.48
C PRO A 286 -21.21 33.88 -12.74
N PRO A 287 -21.92 35.00 -12.99
CA PRO A 287 -21.68 35.85 -14.15
C PRO A 287 -20.21 36.28 -14.25
N GLN A 288 -19.65 36.18 -15.46
CA GLN A 288 -18.27 36.54 -15.75
C GLN A 288 -18.20 37.84 -16.55
N SER A 289 -17.04 38.50 -16.53
CA SER A 289 -16.79 39.70 -17.33
C SER A 289 -16.65 39.42 -18.83
N VAL A 290 -16.32 38.17 -19.18
CA VAL A 290 -16.18 37.69 -20.56
C VAL A 290 -17.46 36.98 -20.98
N ASP A 291 -17.92 37.23 -22.20
CA ASP A 291 -19.11 36.56 -22.76
C ASP A 291 -18.91 35.05 -22.81
N ARG A 292 -19.98 34.28 -22.56
CA ARG A 292 -19.94 32.82 -22.52
C ARG A 292 -19.42 32.22 -23.85
N ASN A 293 -19.70 32.87 -24.97
CA ASN A 293 -19.35 32.38 -26.30
C ASN A 293 -17.95 32.81 -26.75
N ASP A 294 -17.22 33.58 -25.96
CA ASP A 294 -15.83 33.92 -26.24
C ASP A 294 -14.93 32.68 -26.04
N ASP A 295 -13.94 32.51 -26.93
CA ASP A 295 -12.97 31.40 -26.82
C ASP A 295 -12.17 31.46 -25.51
N ASN A 296 -12.03 32.65 -24.91
CA ASN A 296 -11.37 32.87 -23.64
C ASN A 296 -12.31 32.78 -22.43
N TRP A 297 -13.58 32.41 -22.61
CA TRP A 297 -14.50 32.26 -21.49
C TRP A 297 -13.97 31.23 -20.49
N LEU A 298 -13.64 31.70 -19.28
CA LEU A 298 -13.00 30.93 -18.21
C LEU A 298 -11.58 30.40 -18.52
N TYR A 299 -10.88 30.99 -19.50
CA TYR A 299 -9.47 30.69 -19.72
C TYR A 299 -8.64 31.01 -18.46
N HIS A 300 -7.83 30.06 -17.99
CA HIS A 300 -7.14 30.09 -16.68
C HIS A 300 -8.04 30.32 -15.45
N ARG A 301 -9.36 30.08 -15.58
CA ARG A 301 -10.35 30.22 -14.50
C ARG A 301 -11.27 28.99 -14.40
N ASN A 302 -10.78 27.81 -14.76
CA ASN A 302 -11.55 26.56 -14.71
C ASN A 302 -12.11 26.27 -13.30
N MET A 303 -11.48 26.75 -12.23
CA MET A 303 -12.02 26.61 -10.88
C MET A 303 -13.35 27.32 -10.67
N VAL A 304 -13.69 28.34 -11.45
CA VAL A 304 -15.02 28.97 -11.41
C VAL A 304 -16.13 27.96 -11.73
N GLY A 305 -15.87 27.02 -12.64
CA GLY A 305 -16.75 25.90 -12.95
C GLY A 305 -16.60 24.71 -12.00
N LEU A 306 -15.37 24.41 -11.55
CA LEU A 306 -15.12 23.29 -10.65
C LEU A 306 -15.60 23.54 -9.22
N MET A 307 -15.60 24.77 -8.70
CA MET A 307 -16.07 25.05 -7.33
C MET A 307 -17.52 24.62 -7.07
N PRO A 308 -18.52 24.98 -7.90
CA PRO A 308 -19.87 24.44 -7.72
C PRO A 308 -19.97 22.95 -8.07
N SER A 309 -19.07 22.42 -8.92
CA SER A 309 -18.97 20.98 -9.21
C SER A 309 -18.54 20.18 -7.97
N TRP A 310 -17.51 20.65 -7.27
CA TRP A 310 -17.07 20.11 -5.99
C TRP A 310 -18.16 20.21 -4.93
N ASN A 311 -18.92 21.32 -4.91
CA ASN A 311 -20.04 21.46 -4.00
C ASN A 311 -21.08 20.34 -4.21
N HIS A 312 -21.40 20.01 -5.46
CA HIS A 312 -22.26 18.87 -5.75
C HIS A 312 -21.62 17.54 -5.30
N LEU A 313 -20.36 17.29 -5.68
CA LEU A 313 -19.66 16.04 -5.39
C LEU A 313 -19.58 15.77 -3.87
N ILE A 314 -19.24 16.77 -3.07
CA ILE A 314 -19.05 16.65 -1.61
C ILE A 314 -20.36 16.37 -0.86
N HIS A 315 -21.49 16.87 -1.36
CA HIS A 315 -22.80 16.63 -0.78
C HIS A 315 -23.51 15.39 -1.33
N SER A 316 -22.94 14.76 -2.36
CA SER A 316 -23.42 13.47 -2.87
C SER A 316 -22.94 12.30 -2.02
N ASN A 317 -23.45 11.11 -2.34
CA ASN A 317 -22.98 9.82 -1.81
C ASN A 317 -21.67 9.33 -2.44
N PHE A 318 -21.21 9.93 -3.56
CA PHE A 318 -20.04 9.42 -4.29
C PHE A 318 -18.79 9.32 -3.42
N VAL A 319 -18.56 10.31 -2.54
CA VAL A 319 -17.42 10.37 -1.61
C VAL A 319 -17.31 9.12 -0.75
N ASP A 320 -18.44 8.58 -0.32
CA ASP A 320 -18.48 7.44 0.60
C ASP A 320 -18.43 6.10 -0.14
N GLU A 321 -18.75 6.09 -1.45
CA GLU A 321 -18.84 4.90 -2.30
C GLU A 321 -17.53 4.56 -3.05
N HIS A 322 -16.62 5.52 -3.23
CA HIS A 322 -15.41 5.33 -4.03
C HIS A 322 -14.15 5.57 -3.21
N ASP A 323 -13.06 4.88 -3.55
CA ASP A 323 -11.77 4.98 -2.85
C ASP A 323 -10.92 6.14 -3.38
N TRP A 324 -11.05 6.43 -4.68
CA TRP A 324 -10.25 7.42 -5.39
C TRP A 324 -11.09 8.26 -6.35
N PHE A 325 -10.68 9.51 -6.54
CA PHE A 325 -11.34 10.49 -7.39
C PHE A 325 -10.32 11.08 -8.36
N ILE A 326 -10.61 11.08 -9.65
CA ILE A 326 -9.73 11.64 -10.68
C ILE A 326 -10.43 12.84 -11.31
N ASN A 327 -9.82 14.01 -11.19
CA ASN A 327 -10.18 15.18 -11.96
C ASN A 327 -9.28 15.29 -13.19
N SER A 328 -9.87 15.23 -14.38
CA SER A 328 -9.14 15.40 -15.65
C SER A 328 -9.87 16.36 -16.58
N GLU A 329 -9.14 16.99 -17.48
CA GLU A 329 -9.68 17.86 -18.53
C GLU A 329 -10.01 17.04 -19.78
N LEU A 330 -10.72 17.64 -20.75
CA LEU A 330 -11.17 16.93 -21.96
C LEU A 330 -10.05 16.63 -22.95
N ASP A 331 -8.93 17.35 -22.86
CA ASP A 331 -7.71 17.09 -23.63
C ASP A 331 -6.78 16.07 -22.95
N HIS A 332 -7.26 15.41 -21.89
CA HIS A 332 -6.59 14.27 -21.27
C HIS A 332 -7.11 12.97 -21.88
N PHE A 333 -6.21 12.09 -22.30
CA PHE A 333 -6.52 10.67 -22.44
C PHE A 333 -6.30 10.00 -21.08
N LEU A 334 -7.26 9.21 -20.62
CA LEU A 334 -7.24 8.48 -19.36
C LEU A 334 -7.50 6.99 -19.60
N SER A 335 -6.64 6.13 -19.05
CA SER A 335 -6.87 4.68 -18.96
C SER A 335 -7.13 4.29 -17.50
N PRO A 336 -8.39 4.02 -17.09
CA PRO A 336 -8.72 3.69 -15.70
C PRO A 336 -8.01 2.47 -15.13
N ALA A 337 -7.80 1.39 -15.89
CA ALA A 337 -7.01 0.25 -15.41
C ALA A 337 -5.56 0.63 -15.09
N ARG A 338 -4.90 1.37 -16.00
CA ARG A 338 -3.55 1.88 -15.72
C ARG A 338 -3.55 2.86 -14.54
N ALA A 339 -4.63 3.63 -14.35
CA ALA A 339 -4.78 4.52 -13.21
C ALA A 339 -4.80 3.73 -11.90
N ARG A 340 -5.53 2.61 -11.80
CA ARG A 340 -5.51 1.73 -10.61
C ARG A 340 -4.11 1.19 -10.33
N GLN A 341 -3.45 0.66 -11.35
CA GLN A 341 -2.09 0.13 -11.22
C GLN A 341 -1.13 1.23 -10.75
N THR A 342 -1.20 2.41 -11.35
CA THR A 342 -0.36 3.56 -10.98
C THR A 342 -0.63 3.98 -9.54
N ILE A 343 -1.89 4.12 -9.12
CA ILE A 343 -2.25 4.44 -7.74
C ILE A 343 -1.65 3.41 -6.77
N ALA A 344 -1.76 2.12 -7.07
CA ALA A 344 -1.22 1.07 -6.21
C ALA A 344 0.31 1.11 -6.11
N GLU A 345 1.00 1.38 -7.22
CA GLU A 345 2.45 1.57 -7.24
C GLU A 345 2.88 2.81 -6.42
N TYR A 346 2.09 3.90 -6.45
CA TYR A 346 2.31 5.07 -5.58
C TYR A 346 2.14 4.72 -4.10
N LEU A 347 1.08 3.98 -3.73
CA LEU A 347 0.88 3.51 -2.36
C LEU A 347 2.01 2.60 -1.89
N ARG A 348 2.53 1.74 -2.78
CA ARG A 348 3.72 0.93 -2.50
C ARG A 348 4.96 1.80 -2.29
N GLY A 349 5.14 2.84 -3.10
CA GLY A 349 6.22 3.81 -2.95
C GLY A 349 6.19 4.55 -1.61
N LEU A 350 5.01 4.95 -1.14
CA LEU A 350 4.82 5.55 0.19
C LEU A 350 5.14 4.55 1.31
N ARG A 351 4.68 3.30 1.20
CA ARG A 351 4.95 2.23 2.17
C ARG A 351 6.44 1.90 2.27
N ASP A 352 7.14 1.94 1.16
CA ASP A 352 8.58 1.72 1.10
C ASP A 352 9.38 2.98 1.48
N GLY A 353 8.71 4.13 1.64
CA GLY A 353 9.26 5.45 1.88
C GLY A 353 9.82 5.70 3.28
N SER A 354 9.98 6.97 3.63
CA SER A 354 10.36 7.44 4.97
C SER A 354 9.30 7.07 6.02
N GLU A 355 9.61 7.22 7.31
CA GLU A 355 8.62 7.02 8.38
C GLU A 355 7.42 7.99 8.26
N GLU A 356 7.68 9.22 7.81
CA GLU A 356 6.64 10.23 7.57
C GLU A 356 5.72 9.80 6.40
N GLU A 357 6.29 9.30 5.30
CA GLU A 357 5.50 8.81 4.17
C GLU A 357 4.66 7.58 4.56
N GLN A 358 5.22 6.67 5.34
CA GLN A 358 4.49 5.50 5.85
C GLN A 358 3.33 5.93 6.75
N ALA A 359 3.54 6.88 7.66
CA ALA A 359 2.50 7.42 8.53
C ALA A 359 1.38 8.14 7.74
N SER A 360 1.68 8.61 6.53
CA SER A 360 0.72 9.31 5.68
C SER A 360 -0.27 8.40 4.94
N LEU A 361 -0.03 7.08 4.91
CA LEU A 361 -0.85 6.10 4.18
C LEU A 361 -2.32 6.07 4.64
N ASP A 362 -2.57 6.30 5.92
CA ASP A 362 -3.92 6.32 6.51
C ASP A 362 -4.57 7.71 6.46
N GLY A 363 -3.84 8.71 5.96
CA GLY A 363 -4.24 10.11 5.88
C GLY A 363 -4.82 10.54 4.52
N PRO A 364 -5.07 11.84 4.35
CA PRO A 364 -5.46 12.41 3.07
C PRO A 364 -4.28 12.41 2.10
N ILE A 365 -4.52 11.88 0.89
CA ILE A 365 -3.52 11.75 -0.17
C ILE A 365 -4.05 12.45 -1.42
N MET A 366 -3.19 13.25 -2.05
CA MET A 366 -3.40 13.82 -3.37
C MET A 366 -2.22 13.47 -4.29
N LEU A 367 -2.41 12.57 -5.24
CA LEU A 367 -1.36 12.25 -6.22
C LEU A 367 -1.28 13.37 -7.25
N MET A 368 -0.06 13.84 -7.50
CA MET A 368 0.22 14.89 -8.49
C MET A 368 0.60 14.23 -9.81
N TRP A 369 -0.37 14.11 -10.73
CA TRP A 369 -0.16 13.56 -12.08
C TRP A 369 -0.11 14.69 -13.11
N GLY A 370 0.80 15.64 -12.87
CA GLY A 370 0.88 16.84 -13.68
C GLY A 370 -0.33 17.76 -13.47
N ASN A 371 -1.14 17.92 -14.52
CA ASN A 371 -2.34 18.77 -14.52
C ASN A 371 -3.62 17.95 -14.31
N ALA A 372 -3.48 16.67 -13.97
CA ALA A 372 -4.56 15.84 -13.48
C ALA A 372 -4.29 15.50 -12.00
N PHE A 373 -5.36 15.50 -11.22
CA PHE A 373 -5.27 15.39 -9.77
C PHE A 373 -6.08 14.19 -9.30
N VAL A 374 -5.46 13.37 -8.45
CA VAL A 374 -6.06 12.14 -7.94
C VAL A 374 -6.15 12.22 -6.43
N PHE A 375 -7.35 12.09 -5.88
CA PHE A 375 -7.63 12.28 -4.47
C PHE A 375 -8.12 10.97 -3.86
N ASN A 376 -7.57 10.56 -2.72
CA ASN A 376 -8.14 9.44 -1.98
C ASN A 376 -9.42 9.86 -1.23
N ARG A 377 -10.21 8.88 -0.79
CA ARG A 377 -11.42 9.10 0.02
C ARG A 377 -11.16 9.97 1.26
N LYS A 378 -10.02 9.80 1.93
CA LYS A 378 -9.68 10.58 3.13
C LYS A 378 -9.51 12.06 2.83
N PHE A 379 -8.87 12.40 1.70
CA PHE A 379 -8.77 13.78 1.22
C PHE A 379 -10.15 14.37 0.97
N MET A 380 -11.04 13.61 0.31
CA MET A 380 -12.41 14.00 0.07
C MET A 380 -13.22 14.22 1.36
N GLN A 381 -13.03 13.36 2.37
CA GLN A 381 -13.67 13.49 3.68
C GLN A 381 -13.20 14.75 4.43
N VAL A 382 -11.91 15.07 4.36
CA VAL A 382 -11.36 16.32 4.91
C VAL A 382 -11.99 17.54 4.21
N MET A 383 -12.07 17.51 2.88
CA MET A 383 -12.73 18.59 2.13
C MET A 383 -14.21 18.73 2.55
N LYS A 384 -14.93 17.61 2.66
CA LYS A 384 -16.34 17.57 3.11
C LYS A 384 -16.52 18.16 4.50
N GLN A 385 -15.65 17.81 5.45
CA GLN A 385 -15.67 18.34 6.81
C GLN A 385 -15.47 19.86 6.85
N HIS A 386 -14.64 20.41 5.98
CA HIS A 386 -14.28 21.83 5.97
C HIS A 386 -14.93 22.64 4.84
N TRP A 387 -15.90 22.05 4.12
CA TRP A 387 -16.45 22.64 2.91
C TRP A 387 -17.14 23.98 3.12
N GLY A 388 -17.73 24.23 4.29
CA GLY A 388 -18.31 25.55 4.61
C GLY A 388 -17.31 26.71 4.55
N LYS A 389 -16.01 26.43 4.70
CA LYS A 389 -14.93 27.41 4.51
C LYS A 389 -14.26 27.27 3.15
N LEU A 390 -13.90 26.04 2.76
CA LEU A 390 -13.21 25.75 1.50
C LEU A 390 -14.05 26.08 0.25
N GLY A 391 -15.36 25.81 0.31
CA GLY A 391 -16.30 26.03 -0.79
C GLY A 391 -16.69 27.50 -1.01
N ARG A 392 -16.14 28.45 -0.24
CA ARG A 392 -16.42 29.87 -0.43
C ARG A 392 -15.73 30.37 -1.70
N THR A 393 -16.49 31.10 -2.52
CA THR A 393 -15.98 31.76 -3.72
C THR A 393 -16.19 33.26 -3.65
N ALA A 394 -15.36 34.00 -4.39
CA ALA A 394 -15.47 35.44 -4.56
C ALA A 394 -16.80 35.80 -5.22
N ARG A 395 -17.48 36.83 -4.69
CA ARG A 395 -18.84 37.20 -5.10
C ARG A 395 -18.86 38.41 -6.03
N PRO A 396 -19.85 38.50 -6.93
CA PRO A 396 -20.11 39.73 -7.67
C PRO A 396 -20.32 40.91 -6.70
N GLY A 397 -19.59 42.00 -6.92
CA GLY A 397 -19.66 43.20 -6.08
C GLY A 397 -18.98 43.08 -4.72
N GLY A 398 -18.13 42.07 -4.51
CA GLY A 398 -17.25 41.99 -3.34
C GLY A 398 -16.28 43.19 -3.26
N PRO A 399 -15.73 43.50 -2.07
CA PRO A 399 -14.79 44.60 -1.91
C PRO A 399 -13.46 44.33 -2.61
N GLY A 400 -12.85 45.38 -3.15
CA GLY A 400 -11.51 45.34 -3.74
C GLY A 400 -11.38 44.30 -4.86
N ASP A 401 -10.38 43.43 -4.73
CA ASP A 401 -10.01 42.43 -5.72
C ASP A 401 -11.02 41.26 -5.82
N GLU A 402 -11.91 41.09 -4.84
CA GLU A 402 -12.96 40.06 -4.90
C GLU A 402 -13.89 40.26 -6.11
N ALA A 403 -14.12 41.52 -6.51
CA ALA A 403 -14.94 41.83 -7.69
C ALA A 403 -14.29 41.38 -9.01
N ALA A 404 -12.96 41.26 -9.07
CA ALA A 404 -12.26 40.70 -10.23
C ALA A 404 -12.21 39.16 -10.20
N ALA A 405 -12.20 38.58 -8.99
CA ALA A 405 -12.08 37.15 -8.75
C ALA A 405 -13.38 36.35 -8.81
N VAL A 406 -14.52 36.91 -9.25
CA VAL A 406 -15.84 36.28 -9.18
C VAL A 406 -15.83 34.78 -9.54
N GLY A 407 -16.25 33.94 -8.58
CA GLY A 407 -16.30 32.49 -8.70
C GLY A 407 -15.01 31.74 -8.33
N CYS A 408 -13.86 32.41 -8.26
CA CYS A 408 -12.62 31.80 -7.79
C CYS A 408 -12.69 31.48 -6.28
N PRO A 409 -11.97 30.44 -5.82
CA PRO A 409 -11.97 30.07 -4.40
C PRO A 409 -11.38 31.19 -3.52
N MET A 410 -12.02 31.49 -2.39
CA MET A 410 -11.56 32.55 -1.48
C MET A 410 -10.26 32.22 -0.75
N PHE A 411 -9.90 30.94 -0.62
CA PHE A 411 -8.64 30.54 0.03
C PHE A 411 -7.40 30.80 -0.85
N MET A 412 -7.59 31.34 -2.06
CA MET A 412 -6.51 31.69 -2.99
C MET A 412 -6.14 33.18 -2.96
N ASP A 413 -6.73 33.97 -2.07
CA ASP A 413 -6.59 35.43 -2.06
C ASP A 413 -5.16 35.94 -1.79
N ASP A 414 -4.27 35.07 -1.32
CA ASP A 414 -2.84 35.34 -1.12
C ASP A 414 -1.93 34.79 -2.25
N THR A 415 -2.51 34.29 -3.34
CA THR A 415 -1.76 33.68 -4.44
C THR A 415 -1.57 34.62 -5.63
N ALA A 416 -0.49 34.43 -6.39
CA ALA A 416 -0.14 35.30 -7.52
C ALA A 416 -1.13 35.25 -8.69
N GLU A 417 -1.94 34.18 -8.82
CA GLU A 417 -2.98 34.10 -9.85
C GLU A 417 -4.23 34.91 -9.46
N TRP A 418 -4.49 35.09 -8.17
CA TRP A 418 -5.66 35.81 -7.68
C TRP A 418 -5.41 37.33 -7.74
N PRO A 419 -6.38 38.17 -8.17
CA PRO A 419 -7.78 37.84 -8.46
C PRO A 419 -8.09 37.45 -9.92
N HIS A 420 -7.12 37.51 -10.83
CA HIS A 420 -7.40 37.46 -12.27
C HIS A 420 -7.59 36.05 -12.83
N SER A 421 -6.96 35.07 -12.18
CA SER A 421 -6.93 33.67 -12.56
C SER A 421 -7.20 32.78 -11.34
N CYS A 422 -7.63 31.55 -11.60
CA CYS A 422 -7.72 30.50 -10.60
C CYS A 422 -7.69 29.16 -11.33
N SER A 423 -6.53 28.85 -11.91
CA SER A 423 -6.33 27.59 -12.60
C SER A 423 -6.27 26.45 -11.60
N GLN A 424 -6.83 25.29 -11.97
CA GLN A 424 -6.76 24.09 -11.13
C GLN A 424 -5.31 23.68 -10.80
N ASP A 425 -4.38 23.97 -11.72
CA ASP A 425 -2.95 23.68 -11.61
C ASP A 425 -2.28 24.45 -10.48
N VAL A 426 -2.82 25.59 -10.08
CA VAL A 426 -2.36 26.35 -8.92
C VAL A 426 -3.24 26.07 -7.70
N VAL A 427 -4.55 25.96 -7.90
CA VAL A 427 -5.51 25.79 -6.80
C VAL A 427 -5.34 24.48 -6.05
N TYR A 428 -5.20 23.34 -6.73
CA TYR A 428 -5.08 22.05 -6.01
C TYR A 428 -3.75 21.90 -5.26
N PRO A 429 -2.58 22.22 -5.85
CA PRO A 429 -1.33 22.22 -5.09
C PRO A 429 -1.39 23.19 -3.91
N HIS A 430 -1.93 24.40 -4.07
CA HIS A 430 -2.08 25.35 -2.98
C HIS A 430 -3.01 24.81 -1.88
N LEU A 431 -4.12 24.17 -2.25
CA LEU A 431 -5.05 23.55 -1.30
C LEU A 431 -4.33 22.51 -0.42
N ALA A 432 -3.58 21.59 -1.04
CA ALA A 432 -2.89 20.51 -0.34
C ALA A 432 -1.65 20.96 0.45
N THR A 433 -0.92 21.97 -0.03
CA THR A 433 0.37 22.37 0.55
C THR A 433 0.26 23.52 1.54
N VAL A 434 -0.71 24.41 1.37
CA VAL A 434 -0.85 25.63 2.17
C VAL A 434 -2.17 25.62 2.92
N THR A 435 -3.29 25.55 2.23
CA THR A 435 -4.61 25.77 2.86
C THR A 435 -4.93 24.71 3.90
N LEU A 436 -4.85 23.42 3.55
CA LEU A 436 -5.16 22.32 4.48
C LEU A 436 -4.22 22.28 5.70
N PRO A 437 -2.89 22.34 5.54
CA PRO A 437 -1.98 22.36 6.69
C PRO A 437 -2.13 23.62 7.55
N ARG A 438 -2.13 24.80 6.94
CA ARG A 438 -2.08 26.08 7.68
C ARG A 438 -3.39 26.43 8.35
N GLN A 439 -4.53 26.23 7.67
CA GLN A 439 -5.83 26.65 8.18
C GLN A 439 -6.54 25.57 9.00
N PHE A 440 -6.21 24.30 8.76
CA PHE A 440 -6.93 23.17 9.34
C PHE A 440 -6.03 22.17 10.09
N GLY A 441 -4.71 22.35 10.07
CA GLY A 441 -3.78 21.43 10.73
C GLY A 441 -3.76 20.04 10.09
N VAL A 442 -4.16 19.93 8.82
CA VAL A 442 -4.25 18.66 8.11
C VAL A 442 -3.03 18.48 7.20
N THR A 443 -2.19 17.50 7.51
CA THR A 443 -1.07 17.09 6.66
C THR A 443 -1.57 16.22 5.52
N VAL A 444 -1.23 16.59 4.28
CA VAL A 444 -1.59 15.86 3.06
C VAL A 444 -0.35 15.23 2.43
N ALA A 445 -0.40 13.92 2.19
CA ALA A 445 0.60 13.24 1.38
C ALA A 445 0.41 13.62 -0.09
N LYS A 446 1.50 13.99 -0.75
CA LYS A 446 1.47 14.50 -2.12
C LYS A 446 2.57 13.91 -3.00
N PRO A 447 2.61 12.58 -3.16
CA PRO A 447 3.59 11.96 -4.03
C PRO A 447 3.31 12.33 -5.49
N GLY A 448 4.36 12.36 -6.32
CA GLY A 448 4.28 12.77 -7.72
C GLY A 448 4.98 14.10 -7.95
N SER A 449 4.69 14.72 -9.10
CA SER A 449 5.19 16.05 -9.44
C SER A 449 4.09 16.89 -10.07
N ALA A 450 4.17 18.21 -9.85
CA ALA A 450 3.53 19.16 -10.74
C ALA A 450 4.20 19.07 -12.12
N GLY A 451 3.42 19.14 -13.20
CA GLY A 451 3.89 18.94 -14.58
C GLY A 451 3.91 17.49 -15.06
N CYS A 452 3.43 17.28 -16.28
CA CYS A 452 3.43 15.98 -16.93
C CYS A 452 4.84 15.63 -17.44
N GLY A 453 5.25 14.37 -17.32
CA GLY A 453 6.62 13.94 -17.66
C GLY A 453 7.67 14.19 -16.57
N ALA A 454 7.32 14.88 -15.48
CA ALA A 454 8.23 15.10 -14.36
C ALA A 454 8.29 13.86 -13.45
N GLY A 455 9.48 13.30 -13.27
CA GLY A 455 9.72 12.22 -12.33
C GLY A 455 9.68 12.72 -10.88
N SER A 456 9.36 11.83 -9.95
CA SER A 456 9.45 12.09 -8.51
C SER A 456 10.02 10.88 -7.79
N VAL A 457 10.53 11.08 -6.58
CA VAL A 457 11.08 10.02 -5.73
C VAL A 457 10.49 10.12 -4.33
N ASN A 458 10.43 9.00 -3.63
CA ASN A 458 10.06 8.96 -2.22
C ASN A 458 11.23 9.40 -1.32
N GLY A 459 11.01 9.46 -0.01
CA GLY A 459 11.99 9.81 1.01
C GLY A 459 13.20 8.87 1.12
N LYS A 460 13.19 7.74 0.40
CA LYS A 460 14.34 6.82 0.25
C LYS A 460 14.93 6.85 -1.16
N HIS A 461 14.65 7.88 -1.95
CA HIS A 461 15.12 8.06 -3.33
C HIS A 461 14.68 6.98 -4.32
N LYS A 462 13.61 6.22 -4.02
CA LYS A 462 12.98 5.30 -4.97
C LYS A 462 12.02 6.10 -5.85
N ALA A 463 12.15 5.96 -7.17
CA ALA A 463 11.28 6.65 -8.12
C ALA A 463 9.83 6.15 -8.00
N TYR A 464 8.89 7.10 -8.03
CA TYR A 464 7.48 6.81 -8.31
C TYR A 464 7.29 6.60 -9.81
N PRO A 465 6.29 5.81 -10.22
CA PRO A 465 5.96 5.70 -11.64
C PRO A 465 5.44 7.05 -12.16
N LEU A 466 5.61 7.27 -13.46
CA LEU A 466 5.15 8.49 -14.11
C LEU A 466 3.61 8.49 -14.19
N GLY A 467 2.96 9.48 -13.56
CA GLY A 467 1.50 9.57 -13.52
C GLY A 467 0.88 10.25 -14.75
N CYS A 468 1.65 11.08 -15.47
CA CYS A 468 1.19 11.76 -16.67
C CYS A 468 2.33 11.93 -17.68
N TRP A 469 2.02 11.83 -18.97
CA TRP A 469 2.94 12.17 -20.05
C TRP A 469 2.39 13.33 -20.90
N GLU A 470 3.25 14.27 -21.25
CA GLU A 470 2.86 15.49 -21.95
C GLU A 470 3.11 15.42 -23.46
N LEU A 471 2.04 15.51 -24.26
CA LEU A 471 2.12 15.45 -25.72
C LEU A 471 2.65 16.74 -26.34
N HIS A 472 2.55 17.89 -25.68
CA HIS A 472 3.16 19.13 -26.18
C HIS A 472 4.70 19.06 -26.13
N LEU A 473 5.24 18.39 -25.11
CA LEU A 473 6.67 18.12 -24.98
C LEU A 473 7.14 16.89 -25.78
N ASN A 474 6.28 16.39 -26.68
CA ASN A 474 6.60 15.35 -27.64
C ASN A 474 7.87 15.74 -28.44
N PRO A 475 8.89 14.85 -28.48
CA PRO A 475 10.10 15.09 -29.26
C PRO A 475 9.89 15.15 -30.78
N ILE A 476 8.77 14.60 -31.27
CA ILE A 476 8.35 14.66 -32.66
C ILE A 476 7.58 15.96 -32.84
N HIS A 477 8.24 16.98 -33.40
CA HIS A 477 7.59 18.27 -33.69
C HIS A 477 6.67 18.17 -34.92
N GLY A 478 5.58 18.96 -34.97
CA GLY A 478 4.77 19.12 -36.19
C GLY A 478 3.24 18.99 -36.04
N GLY A 479 2.65 19.51 -34.96
CA GLY A 479 1.19 19.53 -34.76
C GLY A 479 0.56 18.13 -34.66
N GLU A 480 -0.70 18.00 -35.09
CA GLU A 480 -1.50 16.76 -34.94
C GLU A 480 -0.81 15.52 -35.53
N GLN A 481 -0.24 15.59 -36.73
CA GLN A 481 0.43 14.43 -37.33
C GLN A 481 1.63 13.94 -36.52
N ALA A 482 2.31 14.86 -35.84
CA ALA A 482 3.43 14.53 -34.97
C ALA A 482 2.95 13.93 -33.64
N ALA A 483 1.85 14.45 -33.10
CA ALA A 483 1.16 13.88 -31.94
C ALA A 483 0.65 12.45 -32.21
N LEU A 484 -0.01 12.20 -33.34
CA LEU A 484 -0.46 10.87 -33.75
C LEU A 484 0.70 9.88 -33.92
N LYS A 485 1.86 10.34 -34.41
CA LYS A 485 3.08 9.52 -34.46
C LYS A 485 3.57 9.19 -33.06
N ALA A 486 3.65 10.17 -32.16
CA ALA A 486 4.08 9.93 -30.78
C ALA A 486 3.19 8.92 -30.05
N ILE A 487 1.87 8.97 -30.25
CA ILE A 487 0.92 7.99 -29.70
C ILE A 487 1.25 6.57 -30.21
N LYS A 488 1.55 6.42 -31.51
CA LYS A 488 1.96 5.12 -32.08
C LYS A 488 3.29 4.63 -31.50
N GLU A 489 4.24 5.53 -31.30
CA GLU A 489 5.53 5.19 -30.69
C GLU A 489 5.35 4.73 -29.22
N LEU A 490 4.50 5.42 -28.44
CA LEU A 490 4.16 4.99 -27.08
C LEU A 490 3.53 3.57 -27.07
N ALA A 491 2.66 3.30 -28.03
CA ALA A 491 2.02 1.99 -28.17
C ALA A 491 3.02 0.89 -28.57
N GLU A 492 3.96 1.21 -29.47
CA GLU A 492 5.03 0.28 -29.84
C GLU A 492 5.95 0.00 -28.65
N MET A 493 6.31 1.04 -27.88
CA MET A 493 7.12 0.89 -26.67
C MET A 493 6.48 -0.08 -25.67
N ASN A 494 5.16 -0.07 -25.55
CA ASN A 494 4.44 -0.94 -24.62
C ASN A 494 4.62 -2.44 -24.91
N ARG A 495 5.06 -2.83 -26.11
CA ARG A 495 5.34 -4.23 -26.46
C ARG A 495 6.62 -4.77 -25.82
N PHE A 496 7.52 -3.88 -25.39
CA PHE A 496 8.79 -4.25 -24.80
C PHE A 496 8.67 -4.38 -23.28
N LYS A 497 8.98 -5.57 -22.76
CA LYS A 497 9.10 -5.82 -21.31
C LYS A 497 10.49 -5.48 -20.76
N ASP A 498 11.49 -5.40 -21.63
CA ASP A 498 12.89 -5.20 -21.29
C ASP A 498 13.38 -3.84 -21.82
N PRO A 499 13.87 -2.93 -20.96
CA PRO A 499 14.36 -1.62 -21.38
C PRO A 499 15.52 -1.71 -22.37
N LYS A 500 16.33 -2.78 -22.33
CA LYS A 500 17.42 -2.99 -23.28
C LYS A 500 16.89 -3.23 -24.69
N LYS A 501 15.84 -4.06 -24.84
CA LYS A 501 15.19 -4.32 -26.13
C LYS A 501 14.51 -3.07 -26.69
N ALA A 502 13.90 -2.25 -25.84
CA ALA A 502 13.36 -0.96 -26.24
C ALA A 502 14.47 -0.02 -26.74
N THR A 503 15.62 0.01 -26.06
CA THR A 503 16.79 0.78 -26.49
C THR A 503 17.30 0.32 -27.87
N GLU A 504 17.42 -0.99 -28.10
CA GLU A 504 17.81 -1.56 -29.40
C GLU A 504 16.80 -1.24 -30.51
N TYR A 505 15.50 -1.19 -30.18
CA TYR A 505 14.46 -0.72 -31.10
C TYR A 505 14.68 0.76 -31.44
N CYS A 506 14.84 1.63 -30.44
CA CYS A 506 15.08 3.05 -30.65
C CYS A 506 16.32 3.31 -31.50
N GLN A 507 17.44 2.66 -31.22
CA GLN A 507 18.71 2.84 -31.96
C GLN A 507 18.57 2.57 -33.45
N ARG A 508 17.70 1.63 -33.84
CA ARG A 508 17.42 1.30 -35.24
C ARG A 508 16.26 2.12 -35.83
N HIS A 509 15.62 2.96 -35.03
CA HIS A 509 14.49 3.76 -35.46
C HIS A 509 14.89 4.80 -36.51
N LYS A 510 14.01 5.06 -37.47
CA LYS A 510 14.29 5.99 -38.59
C LYS A 510 14.20 7.47 -38.19
N LEU A 511 13.43 7.78 -37.15
CA LEU A 511 13.25 9.14 -36.65
C LEU A 511 14.27 9.47 -35.55
N ASP A 512 15.06 10.53 -35.76
CA ASP A 512 15.99 11.05 -34.76
C ASP A 512 15.32 11.43 -33.45
N ALA A 513 14.11 11.98 -33.51
CA ALA A 513 13.31 12.32 -32.35
C ALA A 513 13.12 11.10 -31.40
N VAL A 514 12.83 9.92 -31.96
CA VAL A 514 12.67 8.68 -31.19
C VAL A 514 14.02 8.15 -30.70
N ARG A 515 15.05 8.17 -31.55
CA ARG A 515 16.43 7.78 -31.17
C ARG A 515 16.90 8.56 -29.95
N ASN A 516 16.77 9.88 -30.00
CA ASN A 516 17.31 10.80 -28.99
C ASN A 516 16.47 10.86 -27.71
N ASN A 517 15.22 10.37 -27.74
CA ASN A 517 14.30 10.45 -26.62
C ASN A 517 13.72 9.08 -26.25
N CYS A 518 14.47 8.01 -26.49
CA CYS A 518 14.01 6.64 -26.26
C CYS A 518 13.44 6.42 -24.86
N MET A 519 14.18 6.85 -23.83
CA MET A 519 13.77 6.68 -22.43
C MET A 519 12.50 7.46 -22.10
N ARG A 520 12.27 8.61 -22.76
CA ARG A 520 11.04 9.38 -22.57
C ARG A 520 9.81 8.66 -23.12
N PHE A 521 9.94 7.98 -24.27
CA PHE A 521 8.86 7.14 -24.79
C PHE A 521 8.68 5.86 -23.97
N TRP A 522 9.79 5.29 -23.49
CA TRP A 522 9.76 4.17 -22.56
C TRP A 522 8.95 4.54 -21.31
N ASP A 523 9.33 5.60 -20.60
CA ASP A 523 8.66 6.03 -19.36
C ASP A 523 7.19 6.40 -19.61
N GLY A 524 6.89 6.99 -20.78
CA GLY A 524 5.53 7.36 -21.19
C GLY A 524 4.60 6.19 -21.52
N ARG A 525 5.12 4.99 -21.85
CA ARG A 525 4.31 3.92 -22.46
C ARG A 525 3.19 3.38 -21.56
N ASN A 526 3.38 3.47 -20.25
CA ASN A 526 2.51 2.90 -19.21
C ASN A 526 1.77 3.95 -18.40
N VAL A 527 1.88 5.24 -18.74
CA VAL A 527 1.19 6.27 -17.96
C VAL A 527 -0.33 6.06 -18.03
N PRO A 528 -1.05 6.38 -16.95
CA PRO A 528 -2.50 6.35 -16.94
C PRO A 528 -3.10 7.54 -17.69
N LEU A 529 -2.33 8.64 -17.81
CA LEU A 529 -2.80 9.89 -18.39
C LEU A 529 -1.83 10.45 -19.43
N ILE A 530 -2.36 10.86 -20.58
CA ILE A 530 -1.64 11.66 -21.58
C ILE A 530 -2.33 13.00 -21.68
N HIS A 531 -1.56 14.07 -21.53
CA HIS A 531 -2.04 15.46 -21.54
C HIS A 531 -1.77 16.12 -22.91
N HIS A 532 -2.58 17.12 -23.26
CA HIS A 532 -2.51 17.90 -24.50
C HIS A 532 -2.92 17.13 -25.77
N LEU A 533 -3.98 16.31 -25.69
CA LEU A 533 -4.63 15.77 -26.88
C LEU A 533 -5.65 16.79 -27.39
N HIS A 534 -5.21 17.63 -28.31
CA HIS A 534 -5.96 18.76 -28.84
C HIS A 534 -6.81 18.40 -30.05
N THR A 535 -6.90 17.13 -30.44
CA THR A 535 -7.83 16.69 -31.49
C THR A 535 -8.58 15.41 -31.13
N VAL A 536 -9.75 15.23 -31.74
CA VAL A 536 -10.56 14.00 -31.63
C VAL A 536 -9.77 12.80 -32.17
N SER A 537 -8.98 13.00 -33.23
CA SER A 537 -8.21 11.92 -33.85
C SER A 537 -7.09 11.43 -32.92
N GLU A 538 -6.46 12.34 -32.17
CA GLU A 538 -5.49 12.02 -31.13
C GLU A 538 -6.15 11.19 -30.02
N GLN A 539 -7.27 11.64 -29.45
CA GLN A 539 -8.01 10.91 -28.41
C GLN A 539 -8.43 9.51 -28.88
N GLN A 540 -8.99 9.43 -30.09
CA GLN A 540 -9.43 8.18 -30.68
C GLN A 540 -8.26 7.21 -30.86
N LEU A 541 -7.12 7.69 -31.36
CA LEU A 541 -5.94 6.85 -31.58
C LEU A 541 -5.32 6.39 -30.26
N ALA A 542 -5.20 7.28 -29.27
CA ALA A 542 -4.69 6.94 -27.94
C ALA A 542 -5.56 5.85 -27.29
N ARG A 543 -6.89 6.00 -27.34
CA ARG A 543 -7.81 4.96 -26.88
C ARG A 543 -7.66 3.65 -27.66
N GLN A 544 -7.50 3.68 -28.98
CA GLN A 544 -7.35 2.44 -29.75
C GLN A 544 -6.05 1.68 -29.46
N LEU A 545 -4.96 2.39 -29.18
CA LEU A 545 -3.63 1.79 -29.12
C LEU A 545 -3.08 1.61 -27.70
N LEU A 546 -3.50 2.43 -26.74
CA LEU A 546 -2.93 2.48 -25.39
C LEU A 546 -3.89 1.98 -24.32
N ASP A 547 -5.19 2.00 -24.61
CA ASP A 547 -6.22 1.48 -23.72
C ASP A 547 -6.37 -0.03 -23.93
N HIS A 548 -5.54 -0.81 -23.23
CA HIS A 548 -5.54 -2.27 -23.32
C HIS A 548 -6.58 -2.96 -22.44
N ASP A 549 -7.50 -2.20 -21.85
CA ASP A 549 -8.60 -2.78 -21.10
C ASP A 549 -9.48 -3.61 -22.04
N SER A 550 -9.43 -4.93 -21.84
CA SER A 550 -10.25 -5.90 -22.55
C SER A 550 -11.72 -5.86 -22.11
N SER A 551 -12.05 -5.08 -21.08
CA SER A 551 -13.41 -4.89 -20.60
C SER A 551 -14.20 -3.98 -21.56
N PRO A 552 -15.37 -4.43 -22.05
CA PRO A 552 -16.20 -3.74 -23.04
C PRO A 552 -16.84 -2.44 -22.52
#